data_AF-A0A0N4VQD0-F1
#
_entry.id   AF-A0A0N4VQD0-F1
#
_cell.length_a   1.000
_cell.length_b   1.000
_cell.length_c   1.000
_cell.angle_alpha   90.00
_cell.angle_beta   90.00
_cell.angle_gamma   90.00
#
_symmetry.space_group_name_H-M   'P 1'
#
loop_
_entity.id
_entity.type
_entity.pdbx_description
1 polymer ?
#
loop_
_entity_poly.entity_id
_entity_poly.type
_entity_poly.pdbx_seq_one_letter_code
_entity_poly.pdbx_strand_id
1 'polypeptide(L)'
;MLQSWIEHGATKFYIYHHSMSKEFDAFLKVYENDLTISVERVSWSVLPVPNDTLKSSDPNNLIMGNAQILAWNDCVLRTRGRTRYLALADFDENLVVFTNQTLLSIIDDVLKEKPTVGCFIFLNSFASFQVFSANN
;
A
#
# COMPACT_ATOMS: atom_id res chain seq x y z
N MET A 1 -7.76 -2.01 7.06
CA MET A 1 -6.51 -2.21 6.31
C MET A 1 -5.37 -1.38 6.89
N LEU A 2 -5.30 -0.05 6.72
CA LEU A 2 -4.24 0.77 7.36
C LEU A 2 -4.09 0.46 8.85
N GLN A 3 -5.20 0.41 9.59
CA GLN A 3 -5.19 0.08 11.01
C GLN A 3 -4.45 -1.24 11.34
N SER A 4 -4.67 -2.30 10.57
CA SER A 4 -3.98 -3.58 10.77
C SER A 4 -2.48 -3.47 10.52
N TRP A 5 -2.07 -2.70 9.50
CA TRP A 5 -0.65 -2.42 9.26
C TRP A 5 -0.01 -1.62 10.40
N ILE A 6 -0.73 -0.65 10.98
CA ILE A 6 -0.28 0.12 12.15
C ILE A 6 -0.08 -0.81 13.35
N GLU A 7 -1.05 -1.67 13.64
CA GLU A 7 -0.97 -2.70 14.70
C GLU A 7 0.20 -3.67 14.47
N HIS A 8 0.58 -3.88 13.21
CA HIS A 8 1.74 -4.66 12.81
C HIS A 8 3.06 -3.89 12.76
N GLY A 9 3.07 -2.62 13.17
CA GLY A 9 4.27 -1.80 13.37
C GLY A 9 4.62 -0.86 12.22
N ALA A 10 3.73 -0.68 11.23
CA ALA A 10 3.93 0.30 10.17
C ALA A 10 3.79 1.73 10.72
N THR A 11 4.78 2.58 10.46
CA THR A 11 4.79 3.98 10.92
C THR A 11 4.71 5.00 9.79
N LYS A 12 4.90 4.58 8.54
CA LYS A 12 4.81 5.45 7.36
C LYS A 12 4.12 4.75 6.19
N PHE A 13 3.20 5.47 5.55
CA PHE A 13 2.45 5.03 4.37
C PHE A 13 2.73 5.97 3.20
N TYR A 14 3.06 5.41 2.04
CA TYR A 14 3.09 6.14 0.77
C TYR A 14 1.88 5.70 -0.05
N ILE A 15 0.96 6.61 -0.31
CA ILE A 15 -0.26 6.33 -1.07
C ILE A 15 -0.11 6.96 -2.45
N TYR A 16 0.17 6.13 -3.44
CA TYR A 16 0.22 6.55 -4.85
C TYR A 16 -1.21 6.73 -5.35
N HIS A 17 -1.54 7.92 -5.83
CA HIS A 17 -2.89 8.20 -6.31
C HIS A 17 -2.87 9.04 -7.59
N HIS A 18 -3.73 8.65 -8.52
CA HIS A 18 -4.12 9.51 -9.64
C HIS A 18 -5.48 10.16 -9.36
N SER A 19 -6.46 9.34 -8.97
CA SER A 19 -7.80 9.76 -8.57
C SER A 19 -8.28 8.89 -7.41
N MET A 20 -9.28 9.38 -6.65
CA MET A 20 -9.94 8.63 -5.57
C MET A 20 -11.37 9.14 -5.37
N SER A 21 -12.24 8.32 -4.77
CA SER A 21 -13.58 8.76 -4.41
C SER A 21 -13.53 9.76 -3.23
N LYS A 22 -14.62 10.52 -3.04
CA LYS A 22 -14.71 11.48 -1.92
C LYS A 22 -14.71 10.78 -0.56
N GLU A 23 -15.35 9.62 -0.50
CA GLU A 23 -15.42 8.77 0.68
C GLU A 23 -14.03 8.27 1.06
N PHE A 24 -13.26 7.82 0.07
CA PHE A 24 -11.89 7.39 0.28
C PHE A 24 -10.96 8.53 0.69
N ASP A 25 -11.10 9.71 0.06
CA ASP A 25 -10.36 10.91 0.44
C ASP A 25 -10.63 11.32 1.89
N ALA A 26 -11.91 11.30 2.30
CA ALA A 26 -12.32 11.59 3.67
C ALA A 26 -11.76 10.55 4.66
N PHE A 27 -11.81 9.27 4.31
CA PHE A 27 -11.20 8.19 5.08
C PHE A 27 -9.69 8.40 5.26
N LEU A 28 -8.97 8.72 4.17
CA LEU A 28 -7.52 8.88 4.22
C LEU A 28 -7.11 10.07 5.11
N LYS A 29 -7.89 11.17 5.08
CA LYS A 29 -7.69 12.32 5.96
C LYS A 29 -7.74 11.99 7.45
N VAL A 30 -8.46 10.94 7.85
CA VAL A 30 -8.45 10.49 9.27
C VAL A 30 -7.04 10.06 9.66
N TYR A 31 -6.39 9.26 8.83
CA TYR A 31 -5.03 8.76 9.08
C TYR A 31 -3.94 9.82 8.85
N GLU A 32 -4.16 10.77 7.96
CA GLU A 32 -3.25 11.91 7.78
C GLU A 32 -3.19 12.82 9.00
N ASN A 33 -4.25 12.87 9.80
CA ASN A 33 -4.32 13.64 11.04
C ASN A 33 -3.87 12.84 12.27
N ASP A 34 -3.53 11.56 12.12
CA ASP A 34 -2.98 10.75 13.20
C ASP A 34 -1.51 11.13 13.44
N LEU A 35 -1.18 11.56 14.66
CA LEU A 35 0.16 12.01 15.04
C LEU A 35 1.17 10.86 15.26
N THR A 36 0.70 9.62 15.29
CA THR A 36 1.53 8.43 15.55
C THR A 36 2.12 7.83 14.28
N ILE A 37 1.59 8.22 13.12
CA ILE A 37 2.02 7.73 11.80
C ILE A 37 2.26 8.89 10.84
N SER A 38 2.91 8.59 9.72
CA SER A 38 3.07 9.52 8.60
C SER A 38 2.38 8.96 7.35
N VAL A 39 1.50 9.75 6.75
CA VAL A 39 0.88 9.42 5.48
C VAL A 39 1.33 10.43 4.43
N GLU A 40 1.96 9.94 3.36
CA GLU A 40 2.42 10.75 2.24
C GLU A 40 1.62 10.37 0.99
N ARG A 41 0.87 11.34 0.46
CA ARG A 41 0.22 11.20 -0.85
C ARG A 41 1.23 11.46 -1.95
N VAL A 42 1.49 10.44 -2.76
CA VAL A 42 2.34 10.57 -3.95
C VAL A 42 1.42 10.74 -5.16
N SER A 43 1.40 11.95 -5.71
CA SER A 43 0.63 12.23 -6.92
C SER A 43 1.21 11.47 -8.09
N TRP A 44 0.41 10.60 -8.69
CA TRP A 44 0.76 9.84 -9.89
C TRP A 44 0.10 10.49 -11.10
N SER A 45 0.93 11.09 -11.95
CA SER A 45 0.47 11.85 -13.12
C SER A 45 0.10 10.93 -14.27
N VAL A 46 -0.89 11.37 -15.05
CA VAL A 46 -1.19 10.78 -16.36
C VAL A 46 -0.16 11.24 -17.38
N LEU A 47 0.12 10.37 -18.34
CA LEU A 47 0.89 10.72 -19.52
C LEU A 47 0.13 11.79 -20.30
N PRO A 48 0.83 12.81 -20.83
CA PRO A 48 0.19 13.84 -21.65
C PRO A 48 -0.36 13.19 -22.92
N VAL A 49 -1.65 13.41 -23.17
CA VAL A 49 -2.36 12.91 -24.35
C VAL A 49 -3.10 14.06 -25.03
N PRO A 50 -3.09 14.15 -26.37
CA PRO A 50 -3.92 15.11 -27.10
C PRO A 50 -5.41 14.97 -26.74
N ASN A 51 -6.14 16.08 -26.67
CA ASN A 51 -7.55 16.11 -26.26
C ASN A 51 -8.49 15.28 -27.17
N ASP A 52 -8.08 15.04 -28.41
CA ASP A 52 -8.79 14.26 -29.42
C ASP A 52 -8.43 12.76 -29.40
N THR A 53 -7.60 12.32 -28.45
CA THR A 53 -7.23 10.91 -28.29
C THR A 53 -8.47 10.09 -27.92
N LEU A 54 -8.80 9.10 -28.75
CA LEU A 54 -9.85 8.13 -28.44
C LEU A 54 -9.50 7.37 -27.16
N LYS A 55 -10.48 7.12 -26.28
CA LYS A 55 -10.26 6.40 -25.02
C LYS A 55 -9.57 5.04 -25.18
N SER A 56 -9.85 4.33 -26.28
CA SER A 56 -9.22 3.04 -26.62
C SER A 56 -7.75 3.16 -27.00
N SER A 57 -7.32 4.34 -27.41
CA SER A 57 -5.93 4.67 -27.79
C SER A 57 -5.22 5.51 -26.72
N ASP A 58 -5.90 5.84 -25.62
CA ASP A 58 -5.31 6.58 -24.51
C ASP A 58 -4.38 5.63 -23.73
N PRO A 59 -3.05 5.87 -23.75
CA PRO A 59 -2.09 5.02 -23.04
C PRO A 59 -2.37 4.92 -21.54
N ASN A 60 -3.00 5.94 -20.93
CA ASN A 60 -3.33 5.90 -19.50
C ASN A 60 -4.31 4.76 -19.14
N ASN A 61 -5.15 4.32 -20.10
CA ASN A 61 -6.06 3.19 -19.92
C ASN A 61 -5.39 1.83 -20.20
N LEU A 62 -4.18 1.82 -20.74
CA LEU A 62 -3.47 0.61 -21.18
C LEU A 62 -2.28 0.27 -20.29
N ILE A 63 -1.90 1.15 -19.36
CA ILE A 63 -0.69 1.00 -18.54
C ILE A 63 -0.92 0.40 -17.15
N MET A 64 -2.15 0.06 -16.77
CA MET A 64 -2.51 -0.26 -15.36
C MET A 64 -1.49 -1.18 -14.64
N GLY A 65 -1.15 -2.35 -15.21
CA GLY A 65 -0.19 -3.27 -14.60
C GLY A 65 1.26 -2.74 -14.59
N ASN A 66 1.71 -2.14 -15.70
CA ASN A 66 3.07 -1.59 -15.78
C ASN A 66 3.23 -0.34 -14.88
N ALA A 67 2.16 0.43 -14.69
CA ALA A 67 2.14 1.60 -13.83
C ALA A 67 2.29 1.21 -12.35
N GLN A 68 1.73 0.07 -11.92
CA GLN A 68 1.93 -0.45 -10.57
C GLN A 68 3.40 -0.80 -10.31
N ILE A 69 4.06 -1.49 -11.25
CA ILE A 69 5.50 -1.81 -11.16
C ILE A 69 6.35 -0.53 -11.09
N LEU A 70 6.01 0.49 -11.89
CA LEU A 70 6.69 1.78 -11.85
C LEU A 70 6.51 2.49 -10.51
N ALA A 71 5.31 2.47 -9.94
CA ALA A 71 5.03 3.06 -8.62
C ALA A 71 5.80 2.34 -7.50
N TRP A 72 5.89 1.00 -7.55
CA TRP A 72 6.71 0.24 -6.62
C TRP A 72 8.20 0.58 -6.74
N ASN A 73 8.72 0.69 -7.96
CA ASN A 73 10.11 1.10 -8.17
C ASN A 73 10.39 2.51 -7.65
N ASP A 74 9.49 3.48 -7.88
CA ASP A 74 9.61 4.82 -7.28
C ASP A 74 9.62 4.74 -5.76
N CYS A 75 8.74 3.94 -5.16
CA CYS A 75 8.65 3.77 -3.72
C CYS A 75 9.93 3.19 -3.11
N VAL A 76 10.50 2.15 -3.74
CA VAL A 76 11.78 1.55 -3.33
C VAL A 76 12.90 2.58 -3.40
N LEU A 77 12.98 3.36 -4.49
CA LEU A 77 14.00 4.40 -4.64
C LEU A 77 13.83 5.55 -3.64
N ARG A 78 12.60 6.00 -3.41
CA ARG A 78 12.24 7.07 -2.47
C ARG A 78 12.59 6.73 -1.02
N THR A 79 12.46 5.46 -0.65
CA THR A 79 12.72 4.96 0.70
C THR A 79 14.14 4.44 0.90
N ARG A 80 14.91 4.29 -0.18
CA ARG A 80 16.29 3.79 -0.15
C ARG A 80 17.15 4.59 0.82
N GLY A 81 17.76 3.88 1.78
CA GLY A 81 18.63 4.49 2.80
C GLY A 81 17.91 5.30 3.87
N ARG A 82 16.57 5.34 3.84
CA ARG A 82 15.73 6.08 4.81
C ARG A 82 14.84 5.18 5.64
N THR A 83 14.53 3.99 5.13
CA THR A 83 13.62 3.04 5.75
C THR A 83 14.33 1.70 5.95
N ARG A 84 14.14 1.09 7.13
CA ARG A 84 14.70 -0.22 7.46
C ARG A 84 13.92 -1.37 6.82
N TYR A 85 12.59 -1.29 6.86
CA TYR A 85 11.68 -2.29 6.31
C TYR A 85 10.66 -1.63 5.40
N LEU A 86 10.53 -2.11 4.17
CA LEU A 86 9.54 -1.67 3.21
C LEU A 86 8.62 -2.84 2.86
N ALA A 87 7.32 -2.63 3.00
CA ALA A 87 6.31 -3.52 2.44
C ALA A 87 5.73 -2.87 1.18
N LEU A 88 5.66 -3.66 0.10
CA LEU A 88 4.86 -3.34 -1.08
C LEU A 88 3.59 -4.18 -0.96
N ALA A 89 2.44 -3.53 -0.83
CA ALA A 89 1.16 -4.19 -0.59
C ALA A 89 0.05 -3.48 -1.37
N ASP A 90 -0.91 -4.27 -1.86
CA ASP A 90 -2.12 -3.73 -2.48
C ASP A 90 -3.12 -3.29 -1.41
N PHE A 91 -4.00 -2.33 -1.74
CA PHE A 91 -4.86 -1.68 -0.75
C PHE A 91 -5.92 -2.60 -0.12
N ASP A 92 -6.28 -3.69 -0.79
CA ASP A 92 -7.22 -4.70 -0.34
C ASP A 92 -6.55 -5.88 0.39
N GLU A 93 -5.21 -5.88 0.52
CA GLU A 93 -4.47 -6.91 1.23
C GLU A 93 -4.27 -6.58 2.71
N ASN A 94 -4.45 -7.60 3.55
CA ASN A 94 -4.12 -7.53 4.98
C ASN A 94 -3.22 -8.70 5.32
N LEU A 95 -2.16 -8.45 6.08
CA LEU A 95 -1.35 -9.51 6.65
C LEU A 95 -1.98 -10.00 7.94
N VAL A 96 -2.05 -11.32 8.08
CA VAL A 96 -2.59 -11.98 9.27
C VAL A 96 -1.49 -12.79 9.90
N VAL A 97 -1.24 -12.52 11.18
CA VAL A 97 -0.27 -13.24 11.99
C VAL A 97 -1.02 -14.21 12.91
N PHE A 98 -0.72 -15.50 12.83
CA PHE A 98 -1.37 -16.56 13.64
C PHE A 98 -0.75 -16.75 15.03
N THR A 99 0.01 -15.76 15.49
CA THR A 99 0.72 -15.77 16.78
C THR A 99 0.40 -14.49 17.54
N ASN A 100 0.65 -14.47 18.86
CA ASN A 100 0.48 -13.28 19.68
C ASN A 100 1.65 -12.28 19.52
N GLN A 101 1.99 -11.96 18.28
CA GLN A 101 3.11 -11.13 17.88
C GLN A 101 2.71 -10.19 16.75
N THR A 102 3.44 -9.09 16.61
CA THR A 102 3.29 -8.21 15.44
C THR A 102 4.09 -8.78 14.27
N LEU A 103 3.72 -8.41 13.04
CA LEU A 103 4.53 -8.77 11.88
C LEU A 103 5.97 -8.28 12.02
N LEU A 104 6.14 -7.03 12.48
CA LEU A 104 7.45 -6.44 12.68
C LEU A 104 8.29 -7.24 13.70
N SER A 105 7.70 -7.69 14.81
CA SER A 105 8.46 -8.49 15.79
C SER A 105 8.87 -9.85 15.23
N ILE A 106 8.04 -10.48 14.40
CA ILE A 106 8.39 -11.73 13.70
C ILE A 106 9.56 -11.51 12.74
N ILE A 107 9.51 -10.44 11.94
CA ILE A 107 10.60 -10.09 11.01
C ILE A 107 11.90 -9.83 11.79
N ASP A 108 11.83 -9.09 12.90
CA ASP A 108 12.98 -8.82 13.75
C ASP A 108 13.57 -10.09 14.36
N ASP A 109 12.74 -11.02 14.82
CA ASP A 109 13.20 -12.30 15.38
C ASP A 109 13.88 -13.17 14.32
N VAL A 110 13.32 -13.24 13.10
CA VAL A 110 13.96 -13.94 11.99
C VAL A 110 15.30 -13.31 11.63
N LEU A 111 15.42 -11.97 11.66
CA LEU A 111 16.68 -11.28 11.36
C LEU A 111 17.72 -11.40 12.47
N LYS A 112 17.31 -11.54 13.74
CA LYS A 112 18.23 -11.88 14.83
C LYS A 112 18.86 -13.26 14.60
N GLU A 113 18.07 -14.23 14.14
CA GLU A 113 18.55 -15.58 13.83
C GLU A 113 19.35 -15.63 12.51
N LYS A 114 18.88 -14.92 11.48
CA LYS A 114 19.43 -14.93 10.12
C LYS A 114 19.60 -13.51 9.58
N PRO A 115 20.68 -12.81 9.96
CA PRO A 115 20.89 -11.40 9.60
C PRO A 115 21.04 -11.12 8.10
N THR A 116 21.26 -12.14 7.28
CA THR A 116 21.47 -12.02 5.83
C THR A 116 20.18 -12.12 5.00
N VAL A 117 19.02 -12.32 5.64
CA VAL A 117 17.73 -12.37 4.92
C VAL A 117 17.42 -10.97 4.37
N GLY A 118 17.28 -10.89 3.04
CA GLY A 118 16.98 -9.63 2.34
C GLY A 118 15.52 -9.48 1.88
N CYS A 119 14.71 -10.54 1.96
CA CYS A 119 13.34 -10.55 1.46
C CYS A 119 12.49 -11.57 2.22
N PHE A 120 11.23 -11.22 2.45
CA PHE A 120 10.21 -12.07 3.03
C PHE A 120 9.07 -12.23 2.03
N ILE A 121 8.62 -13.47 1.82
CA ILE A 121 7.51 -13.80 0.94
C ILE A 121 6.45 -14.46 1.80
N PHE A 122 5.21 -13.97 1.68
CA PHE A 122 4.07 -14.47 2.44
C PHE A 122 3.11 -15.22 1.51
N LEU A 123 2.49 -16.28 2.03
CA LEU A 123 1.42 -16.98 1.34
C LEU A 123 0.17 -16.11 1.33
N ASN A 124 -0.43 -15.93 0.14
CA ASN A 124 -1.70 -15.24 0.01
C ASN A 124 -2.87 -16.24 0.14
N SER A 125 -3.97 -15.78 0.74
CA SER A 125 -5.24 -16.52 0.78
C SER A 125 -6.39 -15.53 0.67
N PHE A 126 -7.43 -15.92 -0.05
CA PHE A 126 -8.66 -15.14 -0.11
C PHE A 126 -9.49 -15.34 1.16
N ALA A 127 -10.11 -14.26 1.62
CA ALA A 127 -11.07 -14.28 2.71
C ALA A 127 -12.43 -13.82 2.19
N SER A 128 -13.49 -14.51 2.60
CA SER A 128 -14.88 -14.16 2.27
C SER A 128 -15.55 -13.54 3.48
N PHE A 129 -16.15 -12.37 3.31
CA PHE A 129 -16.86 -11.66 4.38
C PHE A 129 -18.34 -11.52 4.00
N GLN A 130 -19.23 -11.77 4.96
CA GLN A 130 -20.64 -11.42 4.80
C GLN A 130 -20.81 -9.92 5.06
N VAL A 131 -21.22 -9.19 4.02
CA VAL A 131 -21.55 -7.77 4.13
C VAL A 131 -23.02 -7.66 4.46
N PHE A 132 -23.33 -7.23 5.68
CA PHE A 132 -24.70 -6.88 6.06
C PHE A 132 -24.93 -5.41 5.71
N SER A 133 -25.78 -5.14 4.71
CA SER A 133 -26.27 -3.79 4.48
C SER A 133 -27.25 -3.43 5.58
N ALA A 134 -27.01 -2.32 6.28
CA ALA A 134 -28.05 -1.71 7.09
C ALA A 134 -29.16 -1.23 6.14
N ASN A 135 -30.35 -1.81 6.25
CA ASN A 135 -31.52 -1.28 5.57
C ASN A 135 -31.86 0.06 6.22
N ASN A 136 -31.65 1.16 5.48
CA ASN A 136 -32.23 2.46 5.80
C ASN A 136 -33.69 2.50 5.35
#